data_AF-A0A2H1KI37-F1
#
_entry.id   AF-A0A2H1KI37-F1
#
_cell.length_a   1.000
_cell.length_b   1.000
_cell.length_c   1.000
_cell.angle_alpha   90.00
_cell.angle_beta   90.00
_cell.angle_gamma   90.00
#
_symmetry.space_group_name_H-M   'P 1'
#
loop_
_entity.id
_entity.type
_entity.pdbx_description
1 polymer ?
#
loop_
_entity_poly.entity_id
_entity_poly.type
_entity_poly.pdbx_seq_one_letter_code
_entity_poly.pdbx_strand_id
1 'polypeptide(L)'
;MDMEPPPVAFSDADEARRWGFGVFSARYGNIYTSRQLLQLFMEAHGERQPDEVVWEKDGRYYDALRPSVDPIGQESADDVIELRRAHLAAVRKMFRELDVFVFTLGLTEGWEAVSDGTMYPVAPGTAAGQYDRRKYRFRNIRYSQVMQDLREFWRMLKEVNPGARMLLTVSPVPLAATASGEHVLVATTYSKSVLRAVAGDLTTEEEDIYYFPSYEIITAPATHGVFYDPDLRNVNQFGVDVVMDHFFSGPIGEIFGDKTQAADDGELICDEGKLDTSQAV
;
A
#
# COMPACT_ATOMS: atom_id res chain seq x y z
N MET A 1 -9.94 8.89 9.57
CA MET A 1 -9.38 10.21 9.21
C MET A 1 -9.48 10.34 7.69
N ASP A 2 -9.88 11.51 7.16
CA ASP A 2 -9.89 11.80 5.72
C ASP A 2 -9.22 13.16 5.48
N MET A 3 -8.06 13.16 4.83
CA MET A 3 -7.23 14.34 4.56
C MET A 3 -7.38 14.88 3.13
N GLU A 4 -8.01 14.13 2.25
CA GLU A 4 -8.30 14.51 0.86
C GLU A 4 -9.76 14.15 0.53
N PRO A 5 -10.74 14.86 1.13
CA PRO A 5 -12.14 14.56 0.90
C PRO A 5 -12.54 14.86 -0.55
N PRO A 6 -13.59 14.19 -1.07
CA PRO A 6 -14.06 14.43 -2.42
C PRO A 6 -14.52 15.88 -2.61
N PRO A 7 -14.24 16.49 -3.78
CA PRO A 7 -14.87 17.74 -4.17
C PRO A 7 -16.40 17.64 -4.10
N VAL A 8 -17.05 18.77 -3.79
CA VAL A 8 -18.53 18.90 -3.71
C VAL A 8 -19.25 18.45 -5.00
N ALA A 9 -18.53 18.39 -6.12
CA ALA A 9 -19.04 17.90 -7.40
C ALA A 9 -19.38 16.40 -7.40
N PHE A 10 -18.76 15.59 -6.53
CA PHE A 10 -19.15 14.19 -6.36
C PHE A 10 -20.38 14.10 -5.46
N SER A 11 -21.52 13.79 -6.06
CA SER A 11 -22.76 13.51 -5.34
C SER A 11 -22.91 12.04 -4.94
N ASP A 12 -22.08 11.15 -5.50
CA ASP A 12 -22.08 9.72 -5.28
C ASP A 12 -20.74 9.25 -4.68
N ALA A 13 -20.81 8.53 -3.55
CA ALA A 13 -19.65 8.04 -2.84
C ALA A 13 -18.94 6.92 -3.62
N ASP A 14 -19.69 6.07 -4.33
CA ASP A 14 -19.09 5.00 -5.13
C ASP A 14 -18.37 5.57 -6.34
N GLU A 15 -18.94 6.59 -6.98
CA GLU A 15 -18.21 7.36 -7.98
C GLU A 15 -16.94 8.00 -7.40
N ALA A 16 -17.02 8.66 -6.25
CA ALA A 16 -15.85 9.28 -5.61
C ALA A 16 -14.73 8.26 -5.32
N ARG A 17 -15.09 7.05 -4.86
CA ARG A 17 -14.16 5.93 -4.61
C ARG A 17 -13.42 5.49 -5.86
N ARG A 18 -14.05 5.51 -7.05
CA ARG A 18 -13.37 5.23 -8.33
C ARG A 18 -12.26 6.23 -8.68
N TRP A 19 -12.28 7.40 -8.06
CA TRP A 19 -11.23 8.42 -8.15
C TRP A 19 -10.35 8.43 -6.88
N GLY A 20 -10.38 7.37 -6.07
CA GLY A 20 -9.56 7.22 -4.86
C GLY A 20 -9.99 8.06 -3.66
N PHE A 21 -11.11 8.80 -3.72
CA PHE A 21 -11.63 9.55 -2.58
C PHE A 21 -12.35 8.62 -1.59
N GLY A 22 -12.16 8.84 -0.29
CA GLY A 22 -12.81 8.04 0.76
C GLY A 22 -12.35 6.57 0.84
N VAL A 23 -11.28 6.20 0.13
CA VAL A 23 -10.69 4.84 0.17
C VAL A 23 -9.64 4.72 1.29
N PHE A 24 -8.82 5.76 1.43
CA PHE A 24 -7.70 5.82 2.35
C PHE A 24 -7.71 7.16 3.10
N SER A 25 -6.80 7.33 4.08
CA SER A 25 -6.68 8.60 4.80
C SER A 25 -6.22 9.76 3.91
N ALA A 26 -5.57 9.46 2.79
CA ALA A 26 -5.18 10.38 1.72
C ALA A 26 -5.13 9.59 0.39
N ARG A 27 -5.17 10.25 -0.76
CA ARG A 27 -5.26 9.63 -2.10
C ARG A 27 -3.91 9.11 -2.60
N TYR A 28 -3.20 8.32 -1.79
CA TYR A 28 -1.90 7.73 -2.15
C TYR A 28 -2.04 6.43 -2.96
N GLY A 29 -3.23 5.86 -3.07
CA GLY A 29 -3.46 4.57 -3.74
C GLY A 29 -2.92 3.39 -2.93
N ASN A 30 -2.63 2.26 -3.58
CA ASN A 30 -2.04 1.12 -2.89
C ASN A 30 -0.52 1.34 -2.67
N ILE A 31 -0.08 1.25 -1.41
CA ILE A 31 1.34 1.23 -1.04
C ILE A 31 1.76 -0.23 -0.82
N TYR A 32 2.44 -0.79 -1.82
CA TYR A 32 2.72 -2.23 -1.86
C TYR A 32 3.95 -2.64 -1.07
N THR A 33 4.96 -1.77 -0.97
CA THR A 33 6.27 -2.10 -0.39
C THR A 33 6.64 -1.13 0.73
N SER A 34 7.46 -1.57 1.69
CA SER A 34 8.04 -0.70 2.73
C SER A 34 8.83 0.46 2.15
N ARG A 35 9.47 0.25 0.99
CA ARG A 35 10.24 1.27 0.27
C ARG A 35 9.36 2.43 -0.18
N GLN A 36 8.18 2.14 -0.75
CA GLN A 36 7.22 3.17 -1.14
C GLN A 36 6.71 3.96 0.06
N LEU A 37 6.41 3.29 1.18
CA LEU A 37 5.99 3.98 2.42
C LEU A 37 7.05 4.98 2.88
N LEU A 38 8.31 4.52 3.00
CA LEU A 38 9.41 5.39 3.43
C LEU A 38 9.61 6.56 2.46
N GLN A 39 9.59 6.30 1.16
CA GLN A 39 9.78 7.33 0.14
C GLN A 39 8.64 8.36 0.13
N LEU A 40 7.39 7.91 0.31
CA LEU A 40 6.24 8.80 0.45
C LEU A 40 6.37 9.72 1.66
N PHE A 41 6.82 9.18 2.81
CA PHE A 41 7.07 9.98 4.00
C PHE A 41 8.16 11.03 3.74
N MET A 42 9.31 10.61 3.21
CA MET A 42 10.43 11.49 2.89
C MET A 42 10.02 12.60 1.91
N GLU A 43 9.27 12.26 0.87
CA GLU A 43 8.79 13.23 -0.12
C GLU A 43 7.81 14.23 0.50
N ALA A 44 6.84 13.77 1.31
CA ALA A 44 5.88 14.64 1.98
C ALA A 44 6.54 15.66 2.94
N HIS A 45 7.71 15.32 3.47
CA HIS A 45 8.52 16.17 4.36
C HIS A 45 9.63 16.93 3.62
N GLY A 46 9.75 16.80 2.30
CA GLY A 46 10.72 17.52 1.48
C GLY A 46 12.16 17.00 1.60
N GLU A 47 12.34 15.79 2.14
CA GLU A 47 13.66 15.14 2.29
C GLU A 47 14.10 14.38 1.03
N ARG A 48 13.18 14.23 0.08
CA ARG A 48 13.39 13.57 -1.21
C ARG A 48 12.59 14.27 -2.30
N GLN A 49 13.14 14.26 -3.52
CA GLN A 49 12.45 14.61 -4.75
C GLN A 49 12.69 13.50 -5.78
N PRO A 50 11.66 12.76 -6.23
CA PRO A 50 11.82 11.79 -7.31
C PRO A 50 12.17 12.45 -8.64
N ASP A 51 13.04 11.83 -9.43
CA ASP A 51 13.44 12.33 -10.76
C ASP A 51 12.27 12.32 -11.76
N GLU A 52 11.39 11.33 -11.65
CA GLU A 52 10.25 11.13 -12.55
C GLU A 52 8.96 10.94 -11.73
N VAL A 53 8.09 11.94 -11.80
CA VAL A 53 6.81 11.97 -11.09
C VAL A 53 5.60 11.95 -12.02
N VAL A 54 5.83 12.07 -13.33
CA VAL A 54 4.79 12.08 -14.36
C VAL A 54 5.07 10.99 -15.38
N TRP A 55 4.07 10.14 -15.59
CA TRP A 55 4.02 9.21 -16.72
C TRP A 55 3.00 9.71 -17.75
N GLU A 56 3.18 9.31 -19.01
CA GLU A 56 2.29 9.65 -20.11
C GLU A 56 1.71 8.37 -20.72
N LYS A 57 0.45 8.45 -21.16
CA LYS A 57 -0.24 7.42 -21.94
C LYS A 57 -1.33 8.07 -22.78
N ASP A 58 -1.28 7.85 -24.10
CA ASP A 58 -2.29 8.28 -25.06
C ASP A 58 -2.67 9.78 -24.97
N GLY A 59 -1.68 10.64 -24.71
CA GLY A 59 -1.84 12.09 -24.57
C GLY A 59 -2.39 12.54 -23.21
N ARG A 60 -2.48 11.64 -22.24
CA ARG A 60 -2.88 11.91 -20.85
C ARG A 60 -1.71 11.72 -19.91
N TYR A 61 -1.71 12.47 -18.81
CA TYR A 61 -0.61 12.50 -17.84
C TYR A 61 -1.05 11.91 -16.51
N TYR A 62 -0.24 11.02 -15.94
CA TYR A 62 -0.54 10.28 -14.73
C TYR A 62 0.54 10.53 -13.70
N ASP A 63 0.14 10.53 -12.43
CA ASP A 63 1.09 10.50 -11.33
C ASP A 63 1.78 9.12 -11.28
N ALA A 64 3.09 9.09 -11.52
CA ALA A 64 3.86 7.86 -11.57
C ALA A 64 3.85 7.06 -10.24
N LEU A 65 3.63 7.71 -9.11
CA LEU A 65 3.69 7.12 -7.77
C LEU A 65 2.31 6.64 -7.29
N ARG A 66 1.24 7.06 -7.96
CA ARG A 66 -0.15 6.64 -7.70
C ARG A 66 -0.98 6.57 -9.01
N PRO A 67 -0.52 5.79 -10.00
CA PRO A 67 -1.02 5.88 -11.38
C PRO A 67 -2.45 5.36 -11.56
N SER A 68 -2.98 4.61 -10.59
CA SER A 68 -4.36 4.09 -10.61
C SER A 68 -5.37 5.06 -9.97
N VAL A 69 -4.93 6.10 -9.25
CA VAL A 69 -5.83 6.98 -8.48
C VAL A 69 -6.71 7.86 -9.38
N ASP A 70 -6.15 8.33 -10.50
CA ASP A 70 -6.89 9.11 -11.50
C ASP A 70 -7.07 8.24 -12.76
N PRO A 71 -8.25 7.60 -12.95
CA PRO A 71 -8.43 6.56 -13.97
C PRO A 71 -8.26 7.05 -15.42
N ILE A 72 -8.45 8.34 -15.67
CA ILE A 72 -8.35 8.94 -17.01
C ILE A 72 -7.12 9.83 -17.21
N GLY A 73 -6.29 9.98 -16.18
CA GLY A 73 -5.18 10.92 -16.17
C GLY A 73 -5.60 12.39 -16.25
N GLN A 74 -4.61 13.27 -16.33
CA GLN A 74 -4.74 14.72 -16.38
C GLN A 74 -4.46 15.25 -17.79
N GLU A 75 -4.85 16.50 -18.04
CA GLU A 75 -4.63 17.19 -19.32
C GLU A 75 -3.17 17.58 -19.54
N SER A 76 -2.43 17.88 -18.47
CA SER A 76 -1.02 18.27 -18.54
C SER A 76 -0.18 17.67 -17.41
N ALA A 77 1.14 17.65 -17.62
CA ALA A 77 2.10 17.28 -16.58
C ALA A 77 2.08 18.27 -15.40
N ASP A 78 1.80 19.55 -15.66
CA ASP A 78 1.71 20.58 -14.62
C ASP A 78 0.52 20.32 -13.68
N ASP A 79 -0.61 19.86 -14.22
CA ASP A 79 -1.76 19.48 -13.38
C ASP A 79 -1.43 18.33 -12.43
N VAL A 80 -0.66 17.32 -12.90
CA VAL A 80 -0.16 16.23 -12.05
C VAL A 80 0.72 16.78 -10.92
N ILE A 81 1.62 17.71 -11.24
CA ILE A 81 2.53 18.31 -10.26
C ILE A 81 1.76 19.12 -9.20
N GLU A 82 0.75 19.89 -9.60
CA GLU A 82 -0.08 20.65 -8.68
C GLU A 82 -0.92 19.73 -7.76
N LEU A 83 -1.54 18.69 -8.32
CA LEU A 83 -2.28 17.68 -7.55
C LEU A 83 -1.36 16.92 -6.58
N ARG A 84 -0.12 16.64 -6.97
CA ARG A 84 0.90 16.06 -6.10
C ARG A 84 1.26 16.97 -4.94
N ARG A 85 1.41 18.28 -5.18
CA ARG A 85 1.71 19.24 -4.11
C ARG A 85 0.61 19.26 -3.05
N ALA A 86 -0.65 19.26 -3.47
CA ALA A 86 -1.79 19.20 -2.56
C ALA A 86 -1.81 17.88 -1.77
N HIS A 87 -1.61 16.75 -2.46
CA HIS A 87 -1.55 15.42 -1.86
C HIS A 87 -0.45 15.28 -0.81
N LEU A 88 0.79 15.66 -1.14
CA LEU A 88 1.92 15.56 -0.22
C LEU A 88 1.73 16.45 1.03
N ALA A 89 1.05 17.59 0.89
CA ALA A 89 0.66 18.40 2.04
C ALA A 89 -0.37 17.69 2.93
N ALA A 90 -1.34 16.99 2.33
CA ALA A 90 -2.32 16.19 3.06
C ALA A 90 -1.68 14.97 3.76
N VAL A 91 -0.77 14.25 3.08
CA VAL A 91 0.00 13.14 3.65
C VAL A 91 0.88 13.62 4.82
N ARG A 92 1.57 14.76 4.67
CA ARG A 92 2.34 15.35 5.77
C ARG A 92 1.44 15.69 6.95
N LYS A 93 0.25 16.24 6.71
CA LYS A 93 -0.72 16.55 7.76
C LYS A 93 -1.18 15.28 8.48
N MET A 94 -1.53 14.23 7.72
CA MET A 94 -1.92 12.91 8.23
C MET A 94 -0.88 12.34 9.21
N PHE A 95 0.40 12.28 8.82
CA PHE A 95 1.44 11.71 9.69
C PHE A 95 1.64 12.48 11.00
N ARG A 96 1.44 13.80 10.98
CA ARG A 96 1.54 14.63 12.20
C ARG A 96 0.35 14.48 13.15
N GLU A 97 -0.82 14.14 12.63
CA GLU A 97 -2.09 14.19 13.38
C GLU A 97 -2.65 12.81 13.70
N LEU A 98 -2.12 11.73 13.12
CA LEU A 98 -2.63 10.39 13.39
C LEU A 98 -2.36 9.95 14.84
N ASP A 99 -3.31 9.20 15.40
CA ASP A 99 -3.13 8.48 16.67
C ASP A 99 -2.59 7.06 16.43
N VAL A 100 -3.04 6.44 15.33
CA VAL A 100 -2.73 5.06 14.97
C VAL A 100 -2.42 5.00 13.47
N PHE A 101 -1.24 4.47 13.14
CA PHE A 101 -0.84 4.18 11.77
C PHE A 101 -1.02 2.68 11.51
N VAL A 102 -2.06 2.32 10.75
CA VAL A 102 -2.30 0.93 10.34
C VAL A 102 -1.60 0.69 9.01
N PHE A 103 -0.70 -0.30 8.96
CA PHE A 103 0.02 -0.66 7.74
C PHE A 103 -0.02 -2.16 7.46
N THR A 104 -0.68 -2.50 6.35
CA THR A 104 -0.76 -3.87 5.85
C THR A 104 0.40 -4.13 4.90
N LEU A 105 1.33 -4.99 5.30
CA LEU A 105 2.47 -5.40 4.50
C LEU A 105 2.01 -6.27 3.33
N GLY A 106 2.12 -5.73 2.12
CA GLY A 106 1.61 -6.34 0.89
C GLY A 106 2.61 -7.23 0.18
N LEU A 107 3.68 -6.61 -0.34
CA LEU A 107 4.61 -7.21 -1.30
C LEU A 107 6.07 -6.89 -0.95
N THR A 108 6.98 -7.75 -1.42
CA THR A 108 8.42 -7.45 -1.51
C THR A 108 8.86 -7.12 -2.93
N GLU A 109 8.00 -7.30 -3.93
CA GLU A 109 8.30 -7.00 -5.33
C GLU A 109 7.88 -5.57 -5.69
N GLY A 110 8.71 -4.88 -6.47
CA GLY A 110 8.42 -3.55 -7.00
C GLY A 110 9.35 -3.16 -8.14
N TRP A 111 9.10 -1.99 -8.72
CA TRP A 111 9.86 -1.45 -9.85
C TRP A 111 10.63 -0.21 -9.43
N GLU A 112 11.95 -0.26 -9.56
CA GLU A 112 12.83 0.77 -9.05
C GLU A 112 13.46 1.56 -10.22
N ALA A 113 13.38 2.89 -10.16
CA ALA A 113 14.14 3.77 -11.03
C ALA A 113 15.65 3.59 -10.80
N VAL A 114 16.41 3.45 -11.89
CA VAL A 114 17.86 3.31 -11.84
C VAL A 114 18.55 4.62 -11.44
N SER A 115 17.96 5.77 -11.78
CA SER A 115 18.57 7.09 -11.58
C SER A 115 18.65 7.49 -10.11
N ASP A 116 17.57 7.31 -9.35
CA ASP A 116 17.47 7.79 -7.97
C ASP A 116 16.97 6.73 -6.98
N GLY A 117 16.60 5.53 -7.43
CA GLY A 117 16.06 4.48 -6.57
C GLY A 117 14.59 4.64 -6.19
N THR A 118 13.82 5.50 -6.85
CA THR A 118 12.36 5.62 -6.64
C THR A 118 11.68 4.30 -6.92
N MET A 119 10.89 3.80 -5.96
CA MET A 119 10.12 2.58 -6.10
C MET A 119 8.67 2.91 -6.52
N TYR A 120 8.27 2.44 -7.69
CA TYR A 120 6.93 2.62 -8.24
C TYR A 120 5.98 1.48 -7.82
N PRO A 121 4.67 1.76 -7.71
CA PRO A 121 3.66 0.77 -7.31
C PRO A 121 3.45 -0.33 -8.35
N VAL A 122 3.67 -0.03 -9.63
CA VAL A 122 3.48 -0.97 -10.75
C VAL A 122 4.61 -0.82 -11.76
N ALA A 123 4.73 -1.78 -12.67
CA ALA A 123 5.64 -1.65 -13.80
C ALA A 123 5.18 -0.46 -14.67
N PRO A 124 6.10 0.43 -15.09
CA PRO A 124 5.79 1.39 -16.15
C PRO A 124 5.23 0.65 -17.37
N GLY A 125 4.14 1.16 -17.94
CA GLY A 125 3.40 0.50 -19.03
C GLY A 125 2.23 -0.38 -18.59
N THR A 126 2.11 -0.74 -17.30
CA THR A 126 0.93 -1.46 -16.80
C THR A 126 -0.27 -0.53 -16.64
N ALA A 127 -0.11 0.57 -15.91
CA ALA A 127 -1.14 1.60 -15.76
C ALA A 127 -0.94 2.74 -16.78
N ALA A 128 0.24 3.35 -16.75
CA ALA A 128 0.70 4.40 -17.65
C ALA A 128 2.23 4.34 -17.81
N GLY A 129 2.81 5.16 -18.67
CA GLY A 129 4.25 5.20 -18.93
C GLY A 129 4.71 4.08 -19.86
N GLN A 130 6.02 3.93 -20.01
CA GLN A 130 6.62 2.92 -20.89
C GLN A 130 7.82 2.29 -20.20
N TYR A 131 7.87 0.95 -20.20
CA TYR A 131 8.99 0.23 -19.60
C TYR A 131 10.26 0.34 -20.47
N ASP A 132 11.33 0.87 -19.88
CA ASP A 132 12.70 0.82 -20.42
C ASP A 132 13.62 0.17 -19.38
N ARG A 133 14.25 -0.97 -19.73
CA ARG A 133 15.18 -1.71 -18.86
C ARG A 133 16.41 -0.90 -18.42
N ARG A 134 16.72 0.20 -19.09
CA ARG A 134 17.80 1.13 -18.72
C ARG A 134 17.35 2.14 -17.68
N LYS A 135 16.05 2.43 -17.60
CA LYS A 135 15.46 3.38 -16.65
C LYS A 135 14.92 2.69 -15.41
N TYR A 136 14.38 1.48 -15.53
CA TYR A 136 13.75 0.76 -14.45
C TYR A 136 14.29 -0.65 -14.32
N ARG A 137 14.29 -1.14 -13.09
CA ARG A 137 14.65 -2.52 -12.77
C ARG A 137 13.65 -3.13 -11.80
N PHE A 138 13.35 -4.40 -12.01
CA PHE A 138 12.66 -5.20 -11.02
C PHE A 138 13.49 -5.30 -9.73
N ARG A 139 12.83 -5.16 -8.59
CA ARG A 139 13.44 -5.27 -7.28
C ARG A 139 12.56 -6.14 -6.37
N ASN A 140 13.15 -7.20 -5.83
CA ASN A 140 12.58 -7.95 -4.72
C ASN A 140 13.34 -7.58 -3.44
N ILE A 141 12.73 -6.73 -2.60
CA ILE A 141 13.36 -6.22 -1.37
C ILE A 141 13.46 -7.34 -0.31
N ARG A 142 14.66 -7.53 0.22
CA ARG A 142 14.96 -8.60 1.18
C ARG A 142 14.62 -8.16 2.59
N TYR A 143 14.49 -9.14 3.50
CA TYR A 143 14.28 -8.92 4.93
C TYR A 143 15.04 -7.72 5.51
N SER A 144 16.36 -7.65 5.32
CA SER A 144 17.17 -6.58 5.91
C SER A 144 16.84 -5.19 5.37
N GLN A 145 16.38 -5.11 4.11
CA GLN A 145 15.97 -3.87 3.47
C GLN A 145 14.57 -3.45 3.93
N VAL A 146 13.64 -4.41 4.05
CA VAL A 146 12.30 -4.14 4.63
C VAL A 146 12.42 -3.65 6.06
N MET A 147 13.24 -4.34 6.88
CA MET A 147 13.52 -3.95 8.25
C MET A 147 14.13 -2.55 8.34
N GLN A 148 15.14 -2.26 7.50
CA GLN A 148 15.74 -0.93 7.44
C GLN A 148 14.72 0.15 7.06
N ASP A 149 13.88 -0.11 6.04
CA ASP A 149 12.90 0.85 5.56
C ASP A 149 11.87 1.19 6.64
N LEU A 150 11.36 0.17 7.33
CA LEU A 150 10.36 0.35 8.38
C LEU A 150 10.93 0.99 9.65
N ARG A 151 12.16 0.63 10.07
CA ARG A 151 12.83 1.30 11.20
C ARG A 151 13.08 2.76 10.91
N GLU A 152 13.54 3.08 9.70
CA GLU A 152 13.80 4.48 9.32
C GLU A 152 12.50 5.26 9.23
N PHE A 153 11.47 4.71 8.59
CA PHE A 153 10.14 5.31 8.57
C PHE A 153 9.61 5.57 9.99
N TRP A 154 9.72 4.58 10.87
CA TRP A 154 9.24 4.68 12.24
C TRP A 154 9.98 5.75 13.04
N ARG A 155 11.32 5.78 12.95
CA ARG A 155 12.16 6.80 13.57
C ARG A 155 11.70 8.21 13.14
N MET A 156 11.57 8.43 11.83
CA MET A 156 11.16 9.72 11.27
C MET A 156 9.73 10.10 11.67
N LEU A 157 8.80 9.14 11.68
CA LEU A 157 7.43 9.37 12.14
C LEU A 157 7.40 9.80 13.61
N LYS A 158 8.19 9.16 14.48
CA LYS A 158 8.26 9.52 15.91
C LYS A 158 8.90 10.88 16.15
N GLU A 159 9.75 11.38 15.25
CA GLU A 159 10.29 12.74 15.31
C GLU A 159 9.23 13.81 15.06
N VAL A 160 8.30 13.56 14.13
CA VAL A 160 7.23 14.51 13.80
C VAL A 160 5.97 14.31 14.63
N ASN A 161 5.75 13.09 15.13
CA ASN A 161 4.60 12.70 15.94
C ASN A 161 5.02 11.66 17.01
N PRO A 162 5.53 12.12 18.16
CA PRO A 162 5.93 11.23 19.25
C PRO A 162 4.79 10.39 19.85
N GLY A 163 3.52 10.78 19.62
CA GLY A 163 2.34 10.08 20.10
C GLY A 163 1.84 8.96 19.18
N ALA A 164 2.41 8.83 17.97
CA ALA A 164 2.00 7.82 17.02
C ALA A 164 2.24 6.40 17.58
N ARG A 165 1.24 5.54 17.36
CA ARG A 165 1.31 4.07 17.53
C ARG A 165 1.18 3.40 16.17
N MET A 166 1.82 2.25 15.97
CA MET A 166 1.74 1.51 14.70
C MET A 166 1.03 0.17 14.89
N LEU A 167 0.12 -0.16 13.98
CA LEU A 167 -0.46 -1.48 13.86
C LEU A 167 -0.05 -2.12 12.53
N LEU A 168 0.77 -3.16 12.61
CA LEU A 168 1.17 -3.96 11.47
C LEU A 168 0.25 -5.16 11.29
N THR A 169 0.01 -5.50 10.02
CA THR A 169 -0.46 -6.84 9.62
C THR A 169 0.20 -7.23 8.30
N VAL A 170 0.06 -8.49 7.90
CA VAL A 170 0.47 -8.97 6.58
C VAL A 170 -0.78 -9.22 5.74
N SER A 171 -0.77 -8.84 4.47
CA SER A 171 -1.91 -9.11 3.59
C SER A 171 -2.03 -10.62 3.30
N PRO A 172 -3.21 -11.23 3.45
CA PRO A 172 -3.47 -12.63 3.07
C PRO A 172 -3.64 -12.83 1.56
N VAL A 173 -3.69 -11.75 0.79
CA VAL A 173 -3.84 -11.82 -0.67
C VAL A 173 -2.51 -12.29 -1.28
N PRO A 174 -2.49 -13.44 -2.00
CA PRO A 174 -1.29 -13.92 -2.68
C PRO A 174 -0.92 -13.01 -3.86
N LEU A 175 0.28 -13.14 -4.43
CA LEU A 175 0.64 -12.39 -5.65
C LEU A 175 -0.18 -12.90 -6.84
N ALA A 176 -0.61 -12.01 -7.75
CA ALA A 176 -1.28 -12.42 -8.98
C ALA A 176 -0.28 -13.00 -9.98
N ALA A 177 0.91 -12.39 -10.01
CA ALA A 177 2.02 -12.76 -10.86
C ALA A 177 3.33 -12.25 -10.22
N THR A 178 4.46 -12.75 -10.70
CA THR A 178 5.80 -12.37 -10.22
C THR A 178 6.71 -12.09 -11.40
N ALA A 179 7.56 -11.07 -11.26
CA ALA A 179 8.61 -10.76 -12.24
C ALA A 179 9.97 -11.40 -11.87
N SER A 180 10.02 -12.21 -10.82
CA SER A 180 11.23 -12.92 -10.38
C SER A 180 11.66 -14.07 -11.31
N GLY A 181 10.74 -14.56 -12.16
CA GLY A 181 10.92 -15.79 -12.95
C GLY A 181 10.63 -17.07 -12.18
N GLU A 182 10.33 -16.98 -10.88
CA GLU A 182 9.90 -18.11 -10.05
C GLU A 182 8.43 -18.43 -10.26
N HIS A 183 8.00 -19.60 -9.77
CA HIS A 183 6.58 -19.91 -9.68
C HIS A 183 5.88 -18.96 -8.69
N VAL A 184 4.69 -18.45 -9.04
CA VAL A 184 3.97 -17.44 -8.24
C VAL A 184 3.72 -17.87 -6.78
N LEU A 185 3.50 -19.16 -6.53
CA LEU A 185 3.36 -19.70 -5.17
C LEU A 185 4.66 -19.61 -4.35
N VAL A 186 5.81 -19.85 -4.99
CA VAL A 186 7.13 -19.75 -4.34
C VAL A 186 7.43 -18.29 -4.02
N ALA A 187 7.21 -17.39 -4.99
CA ALA A 187 7.37 -15.95 -4.80
C ALA A 187 6.44 -15.42 -3.70
N THR A 188 5.17 -15.85 -3.68
CA THR A 188 4.20 -15.50 -2.64
C THR A 188 4.67 -15.97 -1.27
N THR A 189 5.03 -17.24 -1.15
CA THR A 189 5.49 -17.81 0.13
C THR A 189 6.71 -17.06 0.65
N TYR A 190 7.67 -16.74 -0.22
CA TYR A 190 8.85 -15.96 0.15
C TYR A 190 8.47 -14.56 0.64
N SER A 191 7.70 -13.81 -0.16
CA SER A 191 7.27 -12.44 0.13
C SER A 191 6.57 -12.37 1.49
N LYS A 192 5.54 -13.20 1.72
CA LYS A 192 4.78 -13.19 2.98
C LYS A 192 5.61 -13.64 4.17
N SER A 193 6.51 -14.61 3.99
CA SER A 193 7.42 -15.06 5.06
C SER A 193 8.39 -13.95 5.49
N VAL A 194 8.98 -13.24 4.52
CA VAL A 194 9.87 -12.09 4.79
C VAL A 194 9.12 -10.99 5.55
N LEU A 195 7.96 -10.57 5.04
CA LEU A 195 7.16 -9.51 5.64
C LEU A 195 6.70 -9.88 7.05
N ARG A 196 6.30 -11.15 7.24
CA ARG A 196 5.85 -11.63 8.55
C ARG A 196 6.97 -11.69 9.58
N ALA A 197 8.16 -12.13 9.17
CA ALA A 197 9.33 -12.14 10.04
C ALA A 197 9.68 -10.71 10.51
N VAL A 198 9.73 -9.76 9.56
CA VAL A 198 10.02 -8.34 9.89
C VAL A 198 8.97 -7.77 10.84
N ALA A 199 7.68 -8.01 10.61
CA ALA A 199 6.62 -7.53 11.50
C ALA A 199 6.77 -8.08 12.94
N GLY A 200 7.15 -9.35 13.08
CA GLY A 200 7.38 -9.97 14.39
C GLY A 200 8.57 -9.36 15.12
N ASP A 201 9.68 -9.16 14.42
CA ASP A 201 10.88 -8.58 15.00
C ASP A 201 10.67 -7.10 15.39
N LEU A 202 10.03 -6.29 14.53
CA LEU A 202 9.69 -4.91 14.87
C LEU A 202 8.79 -4.79 16.10
N THR A 203 7.77 -5.64 16.19
CA THR A 203 6.85 -5.67 17.36
C THR A 203 7.57 -6.09 18.65
N THR A 204 8.68 -6.84 18.54
CA THR A 204 9.49 -7.23 19.70
C THR A 204 10.45 -6.12 20.13
N GLU A 205 10.92 -5.32 19.18
CA GLU A 205 11.92 -4.26 19.39
C GLU A 205 11.31 -2.93 19.84
N GLU A 206 10.07 -2.63 19.46
CA GLU A 206 9.43 -1.33 19.63
C GLU A 206 8.10 -1.45 20.41
N GLU A 207 8.00 -0.81 21.57
CA GLU A 207 6.82 -0.94 22.47
C GLU A 207 5.52 -0.37 21.88
N ASP A 208 5.63 0.61 20.97
CA ASP A 208 4.51 1.32 20.34
C ASP A 208 4.11 0.70 18.99
N ILE A 209 4.73 -0.41 18.59
CA ILE A 209 4.41 -1.18 17.39
C ILE A 209 3.70 -2.47 17.81
N TYR A 210 2.54 -2.71 17.21
CA TYR A 210 1.69 -3.86 17.47
C TYR A 210 1.50 -4.68 16.20
N TYR A 211 1.21 -5.97 16.36
CA TYR A 211 0.88 -6.86 15.25
C TYR A 211 -0.52 -7.45 15.42
N PHE A 212 -1.32 -7.41 14.36
CA PHE A 212 -2.61 -8.10 14.30
C PHE A 212 -2.55 -9.26 13.29
N PRO A 213 -2.92 -10.50 13.68
CA PRO A 213 -2.70 -11.69 12.87
C PRO A 213 -3.81 -11.94 11.83
N SER A 214 -4.22 -10.93 11.06
CA SER A 214 -5.24 -11.13 10.01
C SER A 214 -4.75 -12.10 8.92
N TYR A 215 -3.46 -12.08 8.62
CA TYR A 215 -2.82 -13.01 7.70
C TYR A 215 -3.05 -14.46 8.13
N GLU A 216 -2.65 -14.80 9.36
CA GLU A 216 -2.71 -16.16 9.87
C GLU A 216 -4.15 -16.64 10.05
N ILE A 217 -5.08 -15.78 10.49
CA ILE A 217 -6.50 -16.11 10.61
C ILE A 217 -7.04 -16.57 9.24
N ILE A 218 -6.71 -15.85 8.17
CA ILE A 218 -7.20 -16.16 6.83
C ILE A 218 -6.48 -17.40 6.24
N THR A 219 -5.16 -17.47 6.36
CA THR A 219 -4.33 -18.49 5.67
C THR A 219 -4.15 -19.79 6.44
N ALA A 220 -4.62 -19.89 7.68
CA ALA A 220 -4.37 -21.07 8.51
C ALA A 220 -4.87 -22.35 7.84
N PRO A 221 -4.10 -23.45 7.80
CA PRO A 221 -4.54 -24.71 7.19
C PRO A 221 -5.87 -25.24 7.74
N ALA A 222 -6.17 -24.93 9.00
CA ALA A 222 -7.42 -25.30 9.67
C ALA A 222 -8.67 -24.64 9.06
N THR A 223 -8.53 -23.54 8.30
CA THR A 223 -9.66 -22.89 7.64
C THR A 223 -10.05 -23.61 6.36
N HIS A 224 -9.22 -24.53 5.85
CA HIS A 224 -9.45 -25.20 4.56
C HIS A 224 -9.72 -24.22 3.40
N GLY A 225 -9.22 -22.98 3.49
CA GLY A 225 -9.40 -21.95 2.46
C GLY A 225 -10.81 -21.34 2.37
N VAL A 226 -11.70 -21.59 3.34
CA VAL A 226 -13.10 -21.13 3.30
C VAL A 226 -13.26 -19.61 3.31
N PHE A 227 -12.21 -18.87 3.66
CA PHE A 227 -12.20 -17.41 3.70
C PHE A 227 -11.80 -16.75 2.38
N TYR A 228 -11.49 -17.53 1.36
CA TYR A 228 -11.24 -17.01 0.02
C TYR A 228 -12.46 -17.17 -0.88
N ASP A 229 -12.57 -16.30 -1.87
CA ASP A 229 -13.42 -16.49 -3.03
C ASP A 229 -12.98 -17.70 -3.87
N PRO A 230 -13.79 -18.18 -4.83
CA PRO A 230 -13.44 -19.33 -5.68
C PRO A 230 -12.12 -19.19 -6.45
N ASP A 231 -11.61 -17.96 -6.62
CA ASP A 231 -10.32 -17.67 -7.25
C ASP A 231 -9.12 -17.92 -6.32
N LEU A 232 -9.36 -18.21 -5.04
CA LEU A 232 -8.38 -18.43 -3.98
C LEU A 232 -7.43 -17.25 -3.76
N ARG A 233 -7.87 -16.05 -4.11
CA ARG A 233 -7.07 -14.83 -4.02
C ARG A 233 -7.75 -13.77 -3.17
N ASN A 234 -9.00 -13.45 -3.49
CA ASN A 234 -9.75 -12.42 -2.77
C ASN A 234 -10.32 -13.00 -1.48
N VAL A 235 -10.27 -12.24 -0.39
CA VAL A 235 -10.89 -12.62 0.87
C VAL A 235 -12.38 -12.34 0.76
N ASN A 236 -13.20 -13.36 0.97
CA ASN A 236 -14.65 -13.20 0.92
C ASN A 236 -15.17 -12.46 2.16
N GLN A 237 -16.39 -11.94 2.09
CA GLN A 237 -16.97 -11.15 3.19
C GLN A 237 -16.99 -11.92 4.52
N PHE A 238 -17.29 -13.22 4.48
CA PHE A 238 -17.28 -14.05 5.69
C PHE A 238 -15.90 -14.08 6.37
N GLY A 239 -14.82 -14.16 5.59
CA GLY A 239 -13.45 -14.06 6.09
C GLY A 239 -13.15 -12.68 6.68
N VAL A 240 -13.61 -11.61 6.03
CA VAL A 240 -13.47 -10.24 6.54
C VAL A 240 -14.17 -10.10 7.89
N ASP A 241 -15.43 -10.53 8.00
CA ASP A 241 -16.23 -10.45 9.21
C ASP A 241 -15.54 -11.18 10.38
N VAL A 242 -15.05 -12.40 10.14
CA VAL A 242 -14.31 -13.17 11.16
C VAL A 242 -13.05 -12.44 11.63
N VAL A 243 -12.30 -11.84 10.71
CA VAL A 243 -11.10 -11.05 11.06
C VAL A 243 -11.47 -9.83 11.89
N MET A 244 -12.51 -9.08 11.50
CA MET A 244 -12.95 -7.88 12.22
C MET A 244 -13.51 -8.22 13.60
N ASP A 245 -14.23 -9.33 13.74
CA ASP A 245 -14.70 -9.83 15.03
C ASP A 245 -13.52 -10.13 15.97
N HIS A 246 -12.47 -10.80 15.48
CA HIS A 246 -11.25 -11.05 16.27
C HIS A 246 -10.50 -9.76 16.61
N PHE A 247 -10.48 -8.78 15.70
CA PHE A 247 -9.85 -7.49 15.96
C PHE A 247 -10.51 -6.78 17.14
N PHE A 248 -11.82 -6.61 17.11
CA PHE A 248 -12.56 -5.84 18.12
C PHE A 248 -12.82 -6.59 19.43
N SER A 249 -12.82 -7.93 19.42
CA SER A 249 -13.01 -8.73 20.63
C SER A 249 -11.70 -9.14 21.32
N GLY A 250 -10.56 -9.01 20.64
CA GLY A 250 -9.24 -9.40 21.14
C GLY A 250 -8.49 -8.28 21.87
N PRO A 251 -7.28 -8.58 22.40
CA PRO A 251 -6.45 -7.61 23.12
C PRO A 251 -6.07 -6.36 22.30
N ILE A 252 -5.91 -6.51 20.98
CA ILE A 252 -5.65 -5.39 20.07
C ILE A 252 -6.83 -4.40 20.07
N GLY A 253 -8.06 -4.92 20.09
CA GLY A 253 -9.27 -4.11 20.23
C GLY A 253 -9.35 -3.36 21.56
N GLU A 254 -8.77 -3.87 22.64
CA GLU A 254 -8.69 -3.13 23.92
C GLU A 254 -7.67 -1.98 23.85
N ILE A 255 -6.61 -2.12 23.05
CA ILE A 255 -5.56 -1.10 22.88
C ILE A 255 -6.02 0.04 21.95
N PHE A 256 -6.78 -0.30 20.91
CA PHE A 256 -7.14 0.63 19.83
C PHE A 256 -8.62 0.94 19.70
N GLY A 257 -9.50 0.11 20.25
CA GLY A 257 -10.94 0.25 20.11
C GLY A 257 -11.51 1.23 21.13
N ASP A 258 -12.03 2.35 20.65
CA ASP A 258 -13.18 2.99 21.28
C ASP A 258 -14.42 2.52 20.52
N LYS A 259 -15.46 2.04 21.21
CA LYS A 259 -16.62 1.30 20.63
C LYS A 259 -17.56 2.14 19.75
N THR A 260 -17.11 3.28 19.25
CA THR A 260 -17.97 4.24 18.57
C THR A 260 -17.46 4.45 17.15
N GLN A 261 -18.18 3.86 16.18
CA GLN A 261 -18.01 3.97 14.72
C GLN A 261 -17.12 2.91 14.06
N ALA A 262 -17.65 1.68 13.94
CA ALA A 262 -17.39 0.88 12.74
C ALA A 262 -18.67 0.97 11.88
N ALA A 263 -18.62 1.76 10.80
CA ALA A 263 -19.62 1.75 9.75
C ALA A 263 -18.90 1.44 8.42
N ASP A 264 -19.20 0.23 7.94
CA ASP A 264 -19.33 -0.28 6.57
C ASP A 264 -18.30 -0.01 5.47
N ASP A 265 -17.88 -1.15 4.92
CA ASP A 265 -17.49 -1.47 3.54
C ASP A 265 -16.37 -0.67 2.89
N GLY A 266 -15.15 -1.17 3.11
CA GLY A 266 -14.04 -1.04 2.17
C GLY A 266 -13.94 -2.29 1.30
N GLU A 267 -14.43 -2.21 0.07
CA GLU A 267 -14.04 -3.16 -0.98
C GLU A 267 -12.52 -3.03 -1.19
N LEU A 268 -11.80 -4.15 -1.10
CA LEU A 268 -10.37 -4.20 -1.40
C LEU A 268 -10.18 -3.89 -2.89
N ILE A 269 -9.77 -2.65 -3.21
CA ILE A 269 -9.41 -2.27 -4.58
C ILE A 269 -8.07 -2.95 -4.92
N CYS A 270 -8.17 -4.14 -5.53
CA CYS A 270 -7.03 -4.88 -6.05
C CYS A 270 -6.69 -4.40 -7.46
N ASP A 271 -5.72 -3.47 -7.57
CA ASP A 271 -5.23 -2.95 -8.86
C ASP A 271 -4.27 -3.91 -9.60
N GLU A 272 -4.03 -5.12 -9.08
CA GLU A 272 -3.24 -6.14 -9.79
C GLU A 272 -4.04 -6.71 -10.98
N GLY A 273 -4.10 -5.94 -12.06
CA GLY A 273 -4.52 -6.41 -13.36
C GLY A 273 -3.64 -7.58 -13.82
N LYS A 274 -4.27 -8.56 -14.49
CA LYS A 274 -3.60 -9.74 -15.06
C LYS A 274 -2.42 -9.29 -15.92
N LEU A 275 -1.19 -9.47 -15.44
CA LEU A 275 0.01 -9.37 -16.26
C LEU A 275 -0.11 -10.40 -17.37
N ASP A 276 -0.32 -9.95 -18.60
CA ASP A 276 -0.40 -10.79 -19.77
C ASP A 276 0.98 -11.45 -19.98
N THR A 277 1.06 -12.76 -19.79
CA THR A 277 2.29 -13.55 -19.88
C THR A 277 2.89 -13.62 -21.30
N SER A 278 2.38 -12.86 -22.26
CA SER A 278 2.87 -12.84 -23.63
C SER A 278 3.58 -11.53 -23.99
N GLN A 279 4.72 -11.22 -23.35
CA GLN A 279 5.79 -10.40 -23.97
C GLN A 279 7.10 -10.29 -23.16
N ALA A 280 7.43 -11.29 -22.34
CA ALA A 280 8.77 -11.40 -21.74
C ALA A 280 9.58 -12.52 -22.43
N VAL A 281 10.04 -12.24 -23.65
CA VAL A 281 11.24 -12.83 -24.26
C VAL A 281 12.04 -11.69 -24.87
#